data_AF-A0A1J5QGY1-F1
#
_entry.id   AF-A0A1J5QGY1-F1
#
_cell.length_a   1.000
_cell.length_b   1.000
_cell.length_c   1.000
_cell.angle_alpha   90.00
_cell.angle_beta   90.00
_cell.angle_gamma   90.00
#
_symmetry.space_group_name_H-M   'P 1'
#
loop_
_entity.id
_entity.type
_entity.pdbx_description
1 polymer ?
#
loop_
_entity_poly.entity_id
_entity_poly.type
_entity_poly.pdbx_seq_one_letter_code
_entity_poly.pdbx_strand_id
1 'polypeptide(L)'
;MIASPDGKTIAVSASSGATFIYVSTNGGASWKTALTDSTLGGSPVHDLAFISLTEGFAVIGNATRPGTRNSKLLMTRNRGLSWQKVTF
;
A
#
# COMPACT_ATOMS: atom_id res chain seq x y z
N MET A 1 -3.64 4.63 -8.14
CA MET A 1 -3.46 5.78 -7.23
C MET A 1 -4.73 5.96 -6.42
N ILE A 2 -4.63 6.35 -5.16
CA ILE A 2 -5.77 6.71 -4.30
C ILE A 2 -5.41 7.95 -3.47
N ALA A 3 -6.40 8.80 -3.21
CA ALA A 3 -6.30 9.92 -2.30
C ALA A 3 -7.13 9.68 -1.02
N SER A 4 -6.70 10.25 0.10
CA SER A 4 -7.54 10.36 1.30
C SER A 4 -8.74 11.28 1.03
N PRO A 5 -9.81 11.20 1.86
CA PRO A 5 -11.01 12.04 1.67
C PRO A 5 -10.75 13.55 1.61
N ASP A 6 -9.69 14.05 2.27
CA ASP A 6 -9.28 15.46 2.25
C ASP A 6 -8.36 15.83 1.05
N GLY A 7 -8.01 14.87 0.19
CA GLY A 7 -7.10 15.06 -0.95
C GLY A 7 -5.64 15.33 -0.60
N LYS A 8 -5.27 15.37 0.69
CA LYS A 8 -3.89 15.73 1.11
C LYS A 8 -2.93 14.54 1.07
N THR A 9 -3.44 13.37 1.39
CA THR A 9 -2.67 12.13 1.34
C THR A 9 -2.93 11.44 0.00
N ILE A 10 -1.87 11.06 -0.70
CA ILE A 10 -1.94 10.28 -1.94
C ILE A 10 -1.05 9.05 -1.76
N ALA A 11 -1.58 7.87 -2.08
CA ALA A 11 -0.81 6.63 -2.12
C ALA A 11 -0.82 6.05 -3.55
N VAL A 12 0.34 5.58 -3.99
CA VAL A 12 0.52 4.94 -5.30
C VAL A 12 1.33 3.66 -5.14
N SER A 13 0.88 2.59 -5.79
CA SER A 13 1.69 1.40 -5.99
C SER A 13 2.51 1.55 -7.26
N ALA A 14 3.76 1.08 -7.23
CA ALA A 14 4.60 1.00 -8.42
C ALA A 14 4.58 -0.41 -8.99
N SER A 15 4.45 -0.50 -10.32
CA SER A 15 4.73 -1.73 -11.05
C SER A 15 6.24 -1.79 -11.31
N SER A 16 6.95 -2.62 -10.54
CA SER A 16 8.40 -2.78 -10.64
C SER A 16 8.80 -4.22 -10.27
N GLY A 17 10.09 -4.54 -10.32
CA GLY A 17 10.60 -5.84 -9.84
C GLY A 17 10.41 -6.07 -8.33
N ALA A 18 10.10 -5.01 -7.57
CA ALA A 18 9.75 -5.08 -6.15
C ALA A 18 8.37 -4.44 -5.89
N THR A 19 7.75 -4.83 -4.78
CA THR A 19 6.46 -4.26 -4.36
C THR A 19 6.70 -3.01 -3.53
N PHE A 20 6.37 -1.85 -4.09
CA PHE A 20 6.45 -0.57 -3.39
C PHE A 20 5.10 0.13 -3.32
N ILE A 21 4.86 0.78 -2.17
CA ILE A 21 3.84 1.82 -2.02
C ILE A 21 4.58 3.12 -1.69
N TYR A 22 4.35 4.15 -2.48
CA TYR A 22 4.80 5.51 -2.20
C TYR A 22 3.65 6.33 -1.65
N VAL A 23 3.95 7.22 -0.72
CA VAL A 23 2.99 8.13 -0.12
C VAL A 23 3.46 9.56 -0.21
N SER A 24 2.53 10.45 -0.51
CA SER A 24 2.65 11.89 -0.29
C SER A 24 1.62 12.29 0.77
N THR A 25 1.99 13.19 1.68
CA THR A 25 1.06 13.80 2.65
C THR A 25 0.84 15.30 2.39
N ASN A 26 1.31 15.81 1.25
CA ASN A 26 1.26 17.21 0.86
C ASN A 26 0.78 17.38 -0.59
N GLY A 27 -0.24 16.63 -1.01
CA GLY A 27 -0.88 16.80 -2.31
C GLY A 27 0.01 16.46 -3.53
N GLY A 28 1.06 15.67 -3.32
CA GLY A 28 1.95 15.18 -4.37
C GLY A 28 3.25 15.97 -4.51
N ALA A 29 3.47 17.00 -3.68
CA ALA A 29 4.67 17.83 -3.75
C ALA A 29 5.94 17.10 -3.30
N SER A 30 5.84 16.11 -2.41
CA SER A 30 6.97 15.25 -2.02
C SER A 30 6.53 13.82 -1.70
N TRP A 31 7.39 12.84 -1.95
CA TRP A 31 7.06 11.43 -1.83
C TRP A 31 8.02 10.69 -0.89
N LYS A 32 7.49 9.67 -0.19
CA LYS A 32 8.24 8.75 0.66
C LYS A 32 7.88 7.31 0.32
N THR A 33 8.83 6.40 0.44
CA THR A 33 8.55 4.95 0.35
C THR A 33 7.91 4.51 1.66
N ALA A 34 6.65 4.08 1.60
CA ALA A 34 5.85 3.68 2.77
C ALA A 34 5.81 2.16 3.00
N LEU A 35 6.17 1.37 1.98
CA LEU A 35 6.26 -0.08 2.06
C LEU A 35 7.56 -0.56 1.41
N THR A 36 8.38 -1.24 2.19
CA THR A 36 9.60 -1.94 1.76
C THR A 36 9.62 -3.33 2.39
N ASP A 37 8.75 -4.22 1.91
CA ASP A 37 8.67 -5.59 2.39
C ASP A 37 9.26 -6.54 1.35
N SER A 38 10.49 -7.00 1.60
CA SER A 38 11.23 -7.88 0.71
C SER A 38 10.58 -9.25 0.51
N THR A 39 9.71 -9.67 1.43
CA THR A 39 9.01 -10.96 1.34
C THR A 39 7.89 -10.96 0.29
N LEU A 40 7.48 -9.79 -0.21
CA LEU A 40 6.48 -9.68 -1.27
C LEU A 40 7.04 -10.06 -2.64
N GLY A 41 8.36 -9.96 -2.85
CA GLY A 41 9.03 -10.46 -4.05
C GLY A 41 8.46 -9.93 -5.37
N GLY A 42 8.01 -8.67 -5.41
CA GLY A 42 7.40 -8.08 -6.60
C GLY A 42 5.93 -8.47 -6.83
N SER A 43 5.25 -9.04 -5.83
CA SER A 43 3.82 -9.32 -5.90
C SER A 43 3.01 -8.04 -6.16
N PRO A 44 2.05 -8.07 -7.09
CA PRO A 44 1.28 -6.88 -7.44
C PRO A 44 0.39 -6.42 -6.28
N VAL A 45 0.20 -5.11 -6.20
CA VAL A 45 -0.84 -4.49 -5.38
C VAL A 45 -2.12 -4.48 -6.21
N HIS A 46 -3.10 -5.30 -5.81
CA HIS A 46 -4.38 -5.46 -6.52
C HIS A 46 -5.39 -4.38 -6.14
N ASP A 47 -5.38 -3.97 -4.88
CA ASP A 47 -6.24 -2.91 -4.39
C ASP A 47 -5.52 -2.07 -3.34
N LEU A 48 -5.88 -0.80 -3.26
CA LEU A 48 -5.29 0.20 -2.37
C LEU A 48 -6.30 1.31 -2.12
N ALA A 49 -6.75 1.46 -0.87
CA ALA A 49 -7.75 2.47 -0.52
C ALA A 49 -7.55 3.09 0.87
N PHE A 50 -7.98 4.34 1.02
CA PHE A 50 -8.19 4.98 2.32
C PHE A 50 -9.67 4.93 2.68
N ILE A 51 -9.99 4.50 3.89
CA ILE A 51 -11.36 4.47 4.43
C ILE A 51 -11.63 5.64 5.39
N SER A 52 -10.57 6.29 5.86
CA SER A 52 -10.63 7.50 6.67
C SER A 52 -9.41 8.38 6.39
N LEU A 53 -9.25 9.47 7.15
CA LEU A 53 -8.07 10.33 7.01
C LEU A 53 -6.77 9.63 7.41
N THR A 54 -6.83 8.62 8.28
CA THR A 54 -5.66 7.94 8.86
C THR A 54 -5.58 6.47 8.48
N GLU A 55 -6.70 5.85 8.14
CA GLU A 55 -6.81 4.41 7.91
C GLU A 55 -7.04 4.06 6.45
N GLY A 56 -6.45 2.94 6.04
CA GLY A 56 -6.53 2.42 4.69
C GLY A 56 -6.01 1.00 4.59
N PHE A 57 -6.31 0.33 3.48
CA PHE A 57 -5.97 -1.05 3.21
C PHE A 57 -5.25 -1.21 1.88
N ALA A 58 -4.37 -2.21 1.81
CA ALA A 58 -3.74 -2.67 0.58
C ALA A 58 -3.88 -4.19 0.47
N VAL A 59 -4.31 -4.66 -0.69
CA VAL A 59 -4.39 -6.08 -1.02
C VAL A 59 -3.25 -6.42 -1.96
N ILE A 60 -2.34 -7.26 -1.50
CA ILE A 60 -1.15 -7.68 -2.25
C ILE A 60 -1.20 -9.18 -2.42
N GLY A 61 -0.81 -9.69 -3.58
CA GLY A 61 -0.68 -11.12 -3.81
C GLY A 61 -0.46 -11.46 -5.26
N ASN A 62 -0.33 -12.74 -5.56
CA ASN A 62 -0.26 -13.22 -6.94
C ASN A 62 -1.56 -13.92 -7.31
N ALA A 63 -2.38 -13.28 -8.14
CA ALA A 63 -3.66 -13.82 -8.58
C ALA A 63 -3.55 -15.14 -9.36
N THR A 64 -2.42 -15.41 -10.02
CA THR A 64 -2.22 -16.67 -10.77
C THR A 64 -1.64 -17.79 -9.90
N ARG A 65 -1.27 -17.50 -8.65
CA ARG A 65 -0.80 -18.47 -7.65
C ARG A 65 -1.45 -18.23 -6.28
N PRO A 66 -2.76 -18.51 -6.14
CA PRO A 66 -3.47 -18.40 -4.86
C PRO A 66 -2.78 -19.25 -3.77
N GLY A 67 -2.73 -18.75 -2.54
CA GLY A 67 -2.14 -19.48 -1.40
C GLY A 67 -0.60 -19.43 -1.30
N THR A 68 0.09 -18.73 -2.20
CA THR A 68 1.53 -18.45 -2.03
C THR A 68 1.78 -17.50 -0.86
N ARG A 69 2.94 -17.66 -0.21
CA ARG A 69 3.34 -16.92 1.03
C ARG A 69 3.39 -15.39 0.88
N ASN A 70 3.21 -14.87 -0.32
CA ASN A 70 3.41 -13.45 -0.63
C ASN A 70 2.09 -12.68 -0.69
N SER A 71 0.94 -13.34 -0.52
CA SER A 71 -0.35 -12.67 -0.40
C SER A 71 -0.53 -12.08 1.01
N LYS A 72 -0.84 -10.78 1.09
CA LYS A 72 -1.03 -10.06 2.35
C LYS A 72 -2.16 -9.03 2.23
N LEU A 73 -2.95 -8.96 3.30
CA LEU A 73 -3.74 -7.78 3.61
C LEU A 73 -2.89 -6.87 4.50
N LEU A 74 -2.65 -5.64 4.07
CA LEU A 74 -1.96 -4.62 4.85
C LEU A 74 -2.92 -3.52 5.26
N MET A 75 -2.67 -2.91 6.42
CA MET A 75 -3.41 -1.75 6.93
C MET A 75 -2.43 -0.64 7.31
N THR A 76 -2.82 0.60 7.02
CA THR A 76 -2.23 1.80 7.63
C THR A 76 -3.18 2.33 8.70
N ARG A 77 -2.61 2.92 9.76
CA ARG A 77 -3.33 3.76 10.74
C ARG A 77 -2.73 5.16 10.91
N ASN A 78 -1.78 5.52 10.03
CA ASN A 78 -1.00 6.75 10.12
C ASN A 78 -0.91 7.48 8.76
N ARG A 79 -2.04 7.59 8.04
CA ARG A 79 -2.15 8.30 6.76
C ARG A 79 -1.24 7.71 5.67
N GLY A 80 -1.06 6.39 5.66
CA GLY A 80 -0.27 5.69 4.65
C GLY A 80 1.24 5.85 4.82
N LEU A 81 1.72 6.40 5.94
CA LEU A 81 3.16 6.53 6.23
C LEU A 81 3.81 5.17 6.50
N SER A 82 3.08 4.21 7.04
CA SER A 82 3.51 2.81 7.10
C SER A 82 2.34 1.84 6.96
N TRP A 83 2.65 0.65 6.45
CA TRP A 83 1.69 -0.41 6.18
C TRP A 83 2.10 -1.68 6.91
N GLN A 84 1.18 -2.27 7.68
CA GLN A 84 1.43 -3.44 8.51
C GLN A 84 0.49 -4.58 8.13
N LYS A 85 0.97 -5.82 8.21
CA LYS A 85 0.14 -7.01 7.95
C LYS A 85 -1.00 -7.09 8.98
N VAL A 86 -2.21 -7.33 8.49
CA VAL A 86 -3.38 -7.65 9.34
C VAL A 86 -3.29 -9.11 9.80
N THR A 87 -3.53 -9.34 11.09
CA THR A 87 -3.60 -10.66 11.73
C THR A 87 -4.98 -10.84 12.39
N PHE A 88 -5.47 -12.08 12.45
CA PHE A 88 -6.75 -12.47 13.06
C PHE A 88 -6.50 -13.42 14.22
#